data_AF-A0A848QE69-F1
#
_entry.id   AF-A0A848QE69-F1
#
_cell.length_a   1.000
_cell.length_b   1.000
_cell.length_c   1.000
_cell.angle_alpha   90.00
_cell.angle_beta   90.00
_cell.angle_gamma   90.00
#
_symmetry.space_group_name_H-M   'P 1'
#
loop_
_entity.id
_entity.type
_entity.pdbx_description
1 polymer ?
#
loop_
_entity_poly.entity_id
_entity_poly.type
_entity_poly.pdbx_seq_one_letter_code
_entity_poly.pdbx_strand_id
1 'polypeptide(L)'
;MADDSNTEYLLDASLSDADAMAYVPDPVEVPYPDLEYVSTPETADTYDKYFYFHREDVSFEEALADIRDCDSLARGLNSGMGYQDVYSPYGGLAGAAGGVIGNAIAAAIFGSAEKRRIRRVNLRRCMNFKGYERYGLEKDLWQRFNFEEGFSGEAEHIRQGAIIQQAKVASGPKPATEELGR
;
A
#
# COMPACT_ATOMS: atom_id res chain seq x y z
N MET A 1 -8.51 0.37 -17.37
CA MET A 1 -7.51 1.39 -17.72
C MET A 1 -7.85 2.58 -16.85
N ALA A 2 -7.16 2.73 -15.72
CA ALA A 2 -7.26 3.97 -14.94
C ALA A 2 -6.50 5.03 -15.75
N ASP A 3 -7.08 6.22 -15.81
CA ASP A 3 -6.55 7.37 -16.54
C ASP A 3 -5.43 7.98 -15.68
N ASP A 4 -4.16 7.72 -16.06
CA ASP A 4 -2.95 8.20 -15.38
C ASP A 4 -2.65 9.69 -15.64
N SER A 5 -3.55 10.44 -16.29
CA SER A 5 -3.23 11.76 -16.84
C SER A 5 -3.21 12.93 -15.84
N ASN A 6 -3.45 12.70 -14.55
CA ASN A 6 -3.59 13.82 -13.60
C ASN A 6 -2.96 13.63 -12.20
N THR A 7 -2.11 12.62 -12.01
CA THR A 7 -1.35 12.46 -10.76
C THR A 7 0.08 12.93 -11.00
N GLU A 8 0.42 14.14 -10.56
CA GLU A 8 1.80 14.61 -10.52
C GLU A 8 2.55 13.77 -9.47
N TYR A 9 3.34 12.80 -9.94
CA TYR A 9 4.12 11.94 -9.06
C TYR A 9 5.25 12.74 -8.43
N LEU A 10 5.46 12.58 -7.12
CA LEU A 10 6.53 13.30 -6.41
C LEU A 10 7.94 12.95 -6.89
N LEU A 11 8.12 11.77 -7.49
CA LEU A 11 9.40 11.29 -7.97
C LEU A 11 9.38 11.10 -9.48
N ASP A 12 10.44 11.55 -10.13
CA ASP A 12 10.65 11.43 -11.57
C ASP A 12 10.86 9.95 -11.96
N ALA A 13 10.20 9.51 -13.04
CA ALA A 13 10.31 8.16 -13.58
C ALA A 13 11.72 7.80 -14.11
N SER A 14 12.60 8.79 -14.30
CA SER A 14 13.99 8.61 -14.69
C SER A 14 14.93 8.25 -13.53
N LEU A 15 14.48 8.38 -12.28
CA LEU A 15 15.24 7.91 -11.12
C LEU A 15 15.43 6.40 -11.18
N SER A 16 16.63 5.94 -10.80
CA SER A 16 16.83 4.51 -10.58
C SER A 16 16.03 4.04 -9.36
N ASP A 17 15.68 2.76 -9.29
CA ASP A 17 14.99 2.20 -8.12
C ASP A 17 15.79 2.42 -6.83
N ALA A 18 17.12 2.32 -6.89
CA ALA A 18 18.00 2.55 -5.76
C ALA A 18 17.95 4.01 -5.29
N ASP A 19 17.96 4.96 -6.22
CA ASP A 19 17.89 6.38 -5.90
C ASP A 19 16.50 6.75 -5.36
N ALA A 20 15.42 6.19 -5.93
CA ALA A 20 14.05 6.40 -5.44
C ALA A 20 13.86 5.89 -3.99
N MET A 21 14.44 4.73 -3.66
CA MET A 21 14.41 4.19 -2.30
C MET A 21 15.25 4.99 -1.31
N ALA A 22 16.37 5.56 -1.76
CA ALA A 22 17.28 6.34 -0.93
C ALA A 22 16.86 7.82 -0.77
N TYR A 23 16.01 8.33 -1.67
CA TYR A 23 15.60 9.73 -1.68
C TYR A 23 14.83 10.09 -0.41
N VAL A 24 15.23 11.19 0.24
CA VAL A 24 14.55 11.79 1.39
C VAL A 24 14.39 13.28 1.07
N PRO A 25 13.16 13.74 0.77
CA PRO A 25 12.92 15.16 0.50
C PRO A 25 12.96 15.98 1.79
N ASP A 26 13.12 17.30 1.66
CA ASP A 26 12.81 18.21 2.76
C ASP A 26 11.30 18.14 3.06
N PRO A 27 10.87 17.89 4.31
CA PRO A 27 9.46 17.82 4.67
C PRO A 27 8.65 19.07 4.29
N VAL A 28 9.27 20.25 4.18
CA VAL A 28 8.54 21.48 3.78
C VAL A 28 8.19 21.50 2.30
N GLU A 29 8.91 20.76 1.46
CA GLU A 29 8.66 20.63 0.03
C GLU A 29 7.60 19.57 -0.29
N VAL A 30 7.31 18.68 0.67
CA VAL A 30 6.28 17.65 0.51
C VAL A 30 4.90 18.26 0.81
N PRO A 31 4.00 18.34 -0.18
CA PRO A 31 2.67 18.89 0.03
C PRO A 31 1.87 18.03 1.01
N TYR A 32 1.12 18.68 1.89
CA TYR A 32 0.17 17.98 2.75
C TYR A 32 -1.13 17.75 1.96
N PRO A 33 -1.56 16.50 1.73
CA PRO A 33 -2.78 16.23 0.98
C PRO A 33 -4.01 16.67 1.76
N ASP A 34 -5.09 16.97 1.05
CA ASP A 34 -6.40 17.21 1.65
C ASP A 34 -6.96 15.91 2.26
N LEU A 35 -7.33 15.98 3.54
CA LEU A 35 -7.88 14.87 4.33
C LEU A 35 -9.28 15.20 4.87
N GLU A 36 -9.82 16.39 4.57
CA GLU A 36 -11.11 16.82 5.11
C GLU A 36 -12.26 16.16 4.36
N TYR A 37 -13.12 15.46 5.10
CA TYR A 37 -14.35 14.90 4.56
C TYR A 37 -15.39 14.69 5.66
N VAL A 38 -16.64 14.50 5.25
CA VAL A 38 -17.73 14.14 6.17
C VAL A 38 -17.93 12.63 6.10
N SER A 39 -17.71 11.95 7.22
CA SER A 39 -17.97 10.51 7.32
C SER A 39 -19.47 10.23 7.17
N THR A 40 -19.81 9.26 6.32
CA THR A 40 -21.15 8.67 6.20
C THR A 40 -21.07 7.20 6.61
N PRO A 41 -22.19 6.52 6.87
CA PRO A 41 -22.17 5.08 7.11
C PRO A 41 -21.50 4.30 5.97
N GLU A 42 -21.73 4.69 4.72
CA GLU A 42 -21.16 4.03 3.54
C GLU A 42 -19.65 4.21 3.45
N THR A 43 -19.12 5.38 3.82
CA THR A 43 -17.66 5.57 3.85
C THR A 43 -17.02 4.85 5.03
N ALA A 44 -17.68 4.83 6.19
CA ALA A 44 -17.21 4.11 7.37
C ALA A 44 -17.04 2.60 7.15
N ASP A 45 -17.94 1.97 6.38
CA ASP A 45 -17.85 0.55 6.01
C ASP A 45 -16.62 0.21 5.16
N THR A 46 -15.90 1.21 4.66
CA THR A 46 -14.72 1.03 3.81
C THR A 46 -13.38 1.28 4.52
N TYR A 47 -13.40 1.66 5.80
CA TYR A 47 -12.19 2.00 6.57
C TYR A 47 -11.24 0.82 6.85
N ASP A 48 -11.67 -0.41 6.60
CA ASP A 48 -10.77 -1.57 6.54
C ASP A 48 -9.84 -1.57 5.31
N LYS A 49 -10.17 -0.75 4.31
CA LYS A 49 -9.44 -0.62 3.05
C LYS A 49 -8.81 0.76 2.90
N TYR A 50 -9.57 1.82 3.17
CA TYR A 50 -9.13 3.20 3.00
C TYR A 50 -8.92 3.82 4.37
N PHE A 51 -7.66 3.81 4.77
CA PHE A 51 -7.19 4.38 6.03
C PHE A 51 -5.77 4.90 5.83
N TYR A 52 -5.36 5.82 6.69
CA TYR A 52 -3.98 6.28 6.79
C TYR A 52 -3.49 6.09 8.23
N PHE A 53 -2.18 6.20 8.40
CA PHE A 53 -1.52 6.08 9.69
C PHE A 53 -1.18 7.46 10.22
N HIS A 54 -1.22 7.63 11.54
CA HIS A 54 -0.69 8.80 12.23
C HIS A 54 -0.06 8.38 13.56
N ARG A 55 1.01 9.06 13.95
CA ARG A 55 1.63 8.93 15.27
C ARG A 55 1.95 10.33 15.79
N GLU A 56 1.56 10.59 17.04
CA GLU A 56 1.90 11.85 17.70
C GLU A 56 3.42 11.94 17.94
N ASP A 57 3.99 13.13 17.82
CA ASP A 57 5.41 13.43 18.06
C ASP A 57 6.43 12.66 17.20
N VAL A 58 6.04 12.11 16.05
CA VAL A 58 6.98 11.52 15.09
C VAL A 58 7.50 12.55 14.09
N SER A 59 8.79 12.50 13.80
CA SER A 59 9.38 13.30 12.71
C SER A 59 8.98 12.75 11.33
N PHE A 60 9.05 13.59 10.30
CA PHE A 60 8.80 13.15 8.93
C PHE A 60 9.78 12.05 8.49
N GLU A 61 11.05 12.20 8.84
CA GLU A 61 12.12 11.27 8.48
C GLU A 61 11.93 9.91 9.17
N GLU A 62 11.54 9.92 10.44
CA GLU A 62 11.22 8.70 11.18
C GLU A 62 9.97 8.02 10.63
N ALA A 63 8.93 8.77 10.29
CA ALA A 63 7.74 8.22 9.64
C ALA A 63 8.04 7.63 8.26
N LEU A 64 8.91 8.29 7.48
CA LEU A 64 9.35 7.79 6.18
C LEU A 64 10.12 6.48 6.32
N ALA A 65 11.06 6.40 7.26
CA ALA A 65 11.80 5.17 7.55
C ALA A 65 10.85 4.05 8.02
N ASP A 66 9.94 4.37 8.94
CA ASP A 66 8.99 3.41 9.49
C ASP A 66 8.06 2.82 8.42
N ILE A 67 7.52 3.65 7.52
CA ILE A 67 6.65 3.20 6.43
C ILE A 67 7.45 2.41 5.39
N ARG A 68 8.68 2.81 5.06
CA ARG A 68 9.55 2.05 4.14
C ARG A 68 9.88 0.67 4.69
N ASP A 69 10.25 0.56 5.96
CA ASP A 69 10.50 -0.71 6.64
C ASP A 69 9.26 -1.61 6.57
N CYS A 70 8.09 -1.06 6.88
CA CYS A 70 6.85 -1.82 6.90
C CYS A 70 6.35 -2.20 5.49
N ASP A 71 6.57 -1.35 4.46
CA ASP A 71 6.30 -1.70 3.07
C ASP A 71 7.26 -2.79 2.58
N SER A 72 8.55 -2.71 2.91
CA SER A 72 9.55 -3.74 2.59
C SER A 72 9.18 -5.09 3.22
N LEU A 73 8.78 -5.10 4.49
CA LEU A 73 8.28 -6.31 5.17
C LEU A 73 7.01 -6.85 4.48
N ALA A 74 6.05 -5.97 4.17
CA ALA A 74 4.82 -6.37 3.49
C ALA A 74 5.08 -6.96 2.10
N ARG A 75 6.07 -6.43 1.37
CA ARG A 75 6.54 -6.95 0.06
C ARG A 75 7.26 -8.29 0.20
N GLY A 76 8.20 -8.42 1.13
CA GLY A 76 8.99 -9.64 1.34
C GLY A 76 8.12 -10.84 1.74
N LEU A 77 7.11 -10.61 2.58
CA LEU A 77 6.11 -11.62 2.93
C LEU A 77 5.21 -12.01 1.75
N ASN A 78 5.03 -11.12 0.77
CA ASN A 78 4.28 -11.41 -0.45
C ASN A 78 5.12 -12.19 -1.48
N SER A 79 6.44 -11.95 -1.57
CA SER A 79 7.32 -12.65 -2.53
C SER A 79 7.49 -14.15 -2.23
N GLY A 80 7.40 -14.57 -0.96
CA GLY A 80 7.44 -15.99 -0.58
C GLY A 80 6.22 -16.81 -1.01
N MET A 81 5.14 -16.14 -1.43
CA MET A 81 3.92 -16.77 -1.97
C MET A 81 3.94 -16.86 -3.50
N GLY A 82 4.95 -16.35 -4.20
CA GLY A 82 5.09 -16.56 -5.64
C GLY A 82 5.50 -18.00 -5.95
N TYR A 83 4.66 -18.72 -6.71
CA TYR A 83 4.93 -20.01 -7.36
C TYR A 83 5.85 -20.95 -6.56
N GLN A 84 5.30 -21.60 -5.52
CA GLN A 84 5.84 -22.92 -5.18
C GLN A 84 5.50 -23.82 -6.36
N ASP A 85 6.49 -24.44 -7.00
CA ASP A 85 6.25 -25.53 -7.95
C ASP A 85 5.37 -26.55 -7.23
N VAL A 86 4.08 -26.58 -7.58
CA VAL A 86 3.19 -27.63 -7.10
C VAL A 86 3.70 -28.91 -7.75
N TYR A 87 4.50 -29.68 -7.02
CA TYR A 87 4.90 -31.02 -7.42
C TYR A 87 3.62 -31.83 -7.64
N SER A 88 3.20 -31.95 -8.90
CA SER A 88 2.05 -32.75 -9.30
C SER A 88 2.56 -34.09 -9.82
N PRO A 89 2.39 -35.20 -9.08
CA PRO A 89 2.87 -36.51 -9.50
C PRO A 89 2.09 -37.13 -10.68
N TYR A 90 1.06 -36.45 -11.21
CA TYR A 90 0.19 -37.00 -12.25
C TYR A 90 0.12 -36.08 -13.47
N GLY A 91 1.17 -36.14 -14.29
CA GLY A 91 1.24 -35.48 -15.60
C GLY A 91 0.49 -36.26 -16.68
N GLY A 92 -0.39 -35.57 -17.39
CA GLY A 92 -1.02 -36.06 -18.63
C GLY A 92 -2.55 -36.17 -18.52
N LEU A 93 -3.27 -35.38 -19.32
CA LEU A 93 -4.74 -35.33 -19.50
C LEU A 93 -5.59 -34.67 -18.40
N ALA A 94 -5.20 -34.66 -17.12
CA ALA A 94 -5.87 -33.83 -16.09
C ALA A 94 -5.49 -32.33 -16.16
N GLY A 95 -4.45 -31.98 -16.93
CA GLY A 95 -3.89 -30.63 -17.01
C GLY A 95 -4.74 -29.60 -17.77
N ALA A 96 -5.66 -30.02 -18.64
CA ALA A 96 -6.50 -29.08 -19.39
C ALA A 96 -7.69 -28.56 -18.57
N ALA A 97 -8.40 -29.46 -17.86
CA ALA A 97 -9.46 -29.08 -16.92
C ALA A 97 -8.89 -28.51 -15.60
N GLY A 98 -7.77 -29.10 -15.13
CA GLY A 98 -7.00 -28.57 -14.02
C GLY A 98 -6.34 -27.23 -14.33
N GLY A 99 -6.11 -26.88 -15.59
CA GLY A 99 -5.56 -25.58 -16.00
C GLY A 99 -6.54 -24.42 -15.81
N VAL A 100 -7.84 -24.62 -16.05
CA VAL A 100 -8.85 -23.57 -15.85
C VAL A 100 -9.19 -23.40 -14.37
N ILE A 101 -9.37 -24.51 -13.64
CA ILE A 101 -9.58 -24.48 -12.19
C ILE A 101 -8.32 -23.99 -11.47
N GLY A 102 -7.14 -24.44 -11.90
CA GLY A 102 -5.84 -24.02 -11.40
C GLY A 102 -5.57 -22.54 -11.65
N ASN A 103 -5.89 -22.00 -12.82
CA ASN A 103 -5.80 -20.57 -13.09
C ASN A 103 -6.81 -19.76 -12.28
N ALA A 104 -8.02 -20.26 -12.05
CA ALA A 104 -9.01 -19.59 -11.20
C ALA A 104 -8.61 -19.58 -9.73
N ILE A 105 -8.06 -20.69 -9.21
CA ILE A 105 -7.51 -20.79 -7.85
C ILE A 105 -6.26 -19.91 -7.74
N ALA A 106 -5.35 -19.95 -8.72
CA ALA A 106 -4.17 -19.09 -8.74
C ALA A 106 -4.54 -17.60 -8.87
N ALA A 107 -5.56 -17.23 -9.63
CA ALA A 107 -6.06 -15.86 -9.69
C ALA A 107 -6.80 -15.44 -8.42
N ALA A 108 -7.47 -16.37 -7.73
CA ALA A 108 -8.11 -16.11 -6.44
C ALA A 108 -7.09 -15.98 -5.30
N ILE A 109 -6.00 -16.73 -5.33
CA ILE A 109 -4.94 -16.74 -4.30
C ILE A 109 -3.85 -15.70 -4.59
N PHE A 110 -3.51 -15.45 -5.86
CA PHE A 110 -2.41 -14.55 -6.26
C PHE A 110 -2.88 -13.36 -7.11
N GLY A 111 -4.19 -13.17 -7.22
CA GLY A 111 -4.77 -12.01 -7.89
C GLY A 111 -4.40 -10.71 -7.21
N SER A 112 -4.48 -9.62 -7.95
CA SER A 112 -4.13 -8.29 -7.45
C SER A 112 -4.99 -7.88 -6.24
N ALA A 113 -6.23 -8.36 -6.12
CA ALA A 113 -7.07 -8.12 -4.93
C ALA A 113 -6.49 -8.76 -3.65
N GLU A 114 -5.96 -9.98 -3.76
CA GLU A 114 -5.37 -10.70 -2.64
C GLU A 114 -4.00 -10.12 -2.26
N LYS A 115 -3.17 -9.76 -3.26
CA LYS A 115 -1.92 -9.02 -3.02
C LYS A 115 -2.16 -7.72 -2.25
N ARG A 116 -3.16 -6.92 -2.67
CA ARG A 116 -3.57 -5.69 -1.95
C ARG A 116 -4.05 -6.02 -0.52
N ARG A 117 -4.83 -7.08 -0.34
CA ARG A 117 -5.33 -7.51 0.99
C ARG A 117 -4.18 -7.88 1.93
N ILE A 118 -3.25 -8.71 1.48
CA ILE A 118 -2.09 -9.15 2.25
C ILE A 118 -1.19 -7.97 2.59
N ARG A 119 -0.89 -7.09 1.62
CA ARG A 119 -0.13 -5.86 1.86
C ARG A 119 -0.80 -5.02 2.95
N ARG A 120 -2.11 -4.76 2.87
CA ARG A 120 -2.84 -4.00 3.91
C ARG A 120 -2.76 -4.67 5.28
N VAL A 121 -2.88 -6.00 5.38
CA VAL A 121 -2.79 -6.70 6.68
C VAL A 121 -1.39 -6.59 7.28
N ASN A 122 -0.36 -6.81 6.48
CA ASN A 122 1.04 -6.76 6.95
C ASN A 122 1.45 -5.33 7.33
N LEU A 123 1.08 -4.34 6.50
CA LEU A 123 1.35 -2.93 6.77
C LEU A 123 0.65 -2.49 8.07
N ARG A 124 -0.63 -2.84 8.26
CA ARG A 124 -1.36 -2.55 9.50
C ARG A 124 -0.66 -3.11 10.74
N ARG A 125 -0.25 -4.37 10.70
CA ARG A 125 0.44 -5.02 11.83
C ARG A 125 1.78 -4.36 12.14
N CYS A 126 2.58 -4.09 11.12
CA CYS A 126 3.90 -3.49 11.31
C CYS A 126 3.81 -2.05 11.83
N MET A 127 2.95 -1.23 11.22
CA MET A 127 2.74 0.15 11.64
C MET A 127 2.14 0.22 13.05
N ASN A 128 1.19 -0.67 13.38
CA ASN A 128 0.65 -0.74 14.73
C ASN A 128 1.71 -1.14 15.78
N PHE A 129 2.60 -2.09 15.46
CA PHE A 129 3.73 -2.43 16.34
C PHE A 129 4.65 -1.23 16.57
N LYS A 130 4.83 -0.38 15.56
CA LYS A 130 5.58 0.88 15.65
C LYS A 130 4.78 2.01 16.33
N GLY A 131 3.57 1.76 16.85
CA GLY A 131 2.78 2.73 17.60
C GLY A 131 2.04 3.76 16.75
N TYR A 132 1.82 3.46 15.47
CA TYR A 132 0.91 4.26 14.64
C TYR A 132 -0.53 3.79 14.81
N GLU A 133 -1.42 4.76 14.94
CA GLU A 133 -2.84 4.54 14.93
C GLU A 133 -3.43 4.75 13.52
N ARG A 134 -4.63 4.21 13.30
CA ARG A 134 -5.29 4.21 11.99
C ARG A 134 -6.49 5.14 12.00
N TYR A 135 -6.65 5.88 10.92
CA TYR A 135 -7.75 6.80 10.72
C TYR A 135 -8.42 6.54 9.38
N GLY A 136 -9.75 6.53 9.37
CA GLY A 136 -10.53 6.32 8.15
C GLY A 136 -10.35 7.48 7.17
N LEU A 137 -10.49 7.19 5.89
CA LEU A 137 -10.51 8.22 4.85
C LEU A 137 -11.41 7.79 3.69
N GLU A 138 -12.07 8.76 3.05
CA GLU A 138 -12.79 8.49 1.82
C GLU A 138 -11.82 8.00 0.72
N LYS A 139 -12.25 7.02 -0.07
CA LYS A 139 -11.48 6.40 -1.14
C LYS A 139 -10.78 7.43 -2.04
N ASP A 140 -11.51 8.43 -2.53
CA ASP A 140 -11.01 9.35 -3.54
C ASP A 140 -9.92 10.28 -2.98
N LEU A 141 -9.95 10.58 -1.67
CA LEU A 141 -8.87 11.27 -0.98
C LEU A 141 -7.69 10.35 -0.74
N TRP A 142 -7.95 9.11 -0.30
CA TRP A 142 -6.93 8.10 -0.05
C TRP A 142 -6.10 7.80 -1.30
N GLN A 143 -6.74 7.70 -2.47
CA GLN A 143 -6.07 7.40 -3.74
C GLN A 143 -5.12 8.50 -4.23
N ARG A 144 -5.19 9.73 -3.69
CA ARG A 144 -4.30 10.83 -4.11
C ARG A 144 -2.85 10.65 -3.63
N PHE A 145 -2.66 9.93 -2.52
CA PHE A 145 -1.36 9.79 -1.87
C PHE A 145 -0.99 8.32 -1.56
N ASN A 146 -1.80 7.39 -2.03
CA ASN A 146 -1.54 5.96 -1.91
C ASN A 146 -1.45 5.32 -3.29
N PHE A 147 -0.89 4.11 -3.33
CA PHE A 147 -0.83 3.27 -4.51
C PHE A 147 -1.47 1.92 -4.21
N GLU A 148 -1.80 1.18 -5.26
CA GLU A 148 -2.37 -0.15 -5.16
C GLU A 148 -1.59 -1.16 -5.99
N GLU A 149 -1.24 -2.30 -5.39
CA GLU A 149 -0.55 -3.37 -6.12
C GLU A 149 -1.40 -3.91 -7.28
N GLY A 150 -0.83 -3.89 -8.49
CA GLY A 150 -1.40 -4.49 -9.68
C GLY A 150 -1.14 -6.00 -9.79
N PHE A 151 -1.22 -6.52 -11.02
CA PHE A 151 -0.75 -7.89 -11.31
C PHE A 151 0.78 -7.97 -11.24
N SER A 152 1.46 -6.96 -11.78
CA SER A 152 2.87 -6.62 -11.51
C SER A 152 2.97 -5.72 -10.28
N GLY A 153 4.17 -5.67 -9.68
CA GLY A 153 4.45 -4.66 -8.65
C GLY A 153 4.39 -3.25 -9.23
N GLU A 154 4.00 -2.30 -8.40
CA GLU A 154 4.04 -0.87 -8.74
C GLU A 154 5.47 -0.40 -9.01
N ALA A 155 5.65 0.54 -9.96
CA ALA A 155 6.95 1.13 -10.25
C ALA A 155 7.54 1.80 -9.00
N GLU A 156 8.85 1.67 -8.77
CA GLU A 156 9.46 2.07 -7.50
C GLU A 156 9.37 3.59 -7.27
N HIS A 157 9.51 4.42 -8.30
CA HIS A 157 9.33 5.88 -8.17
C HIS A 157 7.91 6.27 -7.74
N ILE A 158 6.87 5.62 -8.29
CA ILE A 158 5.47 5.84 -7.88
C ILE A 158 5.27 5.41 -6.43
N ARG A 159 5.74 4.22 -6.08
CA ARG A 159 5.67 3.67 -4.72
C ARG A 159 6.34 4.58 -3.69
N GLN A 160 7.58 4.99 -3.96
CA GLN A 160 8.36 5.81 -3.05
C GLN A 160 7.78 7.23 -2.93
N GLY A 161 7.27 7.80 -4.04
CA GLY A 161 6.54 9.07 -4.00
C GLY A 161 5.29 9.01 -3.12
N ALA A 162 4.49 7.95 -3.24
CA ALA A 162 3.33 7.75 -2.38
C ALA A 162 3.71 7.50 -0.91
N ILE A 163 4.79 6.74 -0.65
CA ILE A 163 5.31 6.52 0.72
C ILE A 163 5.77 7.84 1.35
N ILE A 164 6.40 8.74 0.59
CA ILE A 164 6.77 10.09 1.03
C ILE A 164 5.53 10.89 1.45
N GLN A 165 4.45 10.87 0.66
CA GLN A 165 3.21 11.56 1.07
C GLN A 165 2.56 10.89 2.29
N GLN A 166 2.57 9.56 2.38
CA GLN A 166 2.07 8.85 3.56
C GLN A 166 2.87 9.22 4.82
N ALA A 167 4.19 9.40 4.71
CA ALA A 167 5.02 9.87 5.81
C ALA A 167 4.66 11.29 6.24
N LYS A 168 4.41 12.18 5.27
CA LYS A 168 3.95 13.56 5.53
C LYS A 168 2.63 13.61 6.29
N VAL A 169 1.68 12.73 5.92
CA VAL A 169 0.41 12.58 6.64
C VAL A 169 0.65 11.97 8.03
N ALA A 170 1.49 10.94 8.12
CA ALA A 170 1.70 10.20 9.37
C ALA A 170 2.43 10.99 10.46
N SER A 171 3.31 11.92 10.08
CA SER A 171 3.96 12.87 10.97
C SER A 171 3.23 14.22 11.08
N GLY A 172 2.02 14.30 10.51
CA GLY A 172 1.23 15.53 10.42
C GLY A 172 0.51 15.92 11.71
N PRO A 173 -0.36 16.94 11.63
CA PRO A 173 -1.30 17.27 12.70
C PRO A 173 -2.15 16.06 13.09
N LYS A 174 -2.45 15.93 14.38
CA LYS A 174 -3.32 14.86 14.90
C LYS A 174 -4.70 14.91 14.24
N PRO A 175 -5.17 13.80 13.63
CA PRO A 175 -6.50 13.75 13.04
C PRO A 175 -7.61 14.03 14.06
N ALA A 176 -8.65 14.74 13.62
CA ALA A 176 -9.84 14.99 14.42
C ALA A 176 -10.88 13.85 14.33
N THR A 177 -10.69 12.92 13.39
CA THR A 177 -11.56 11.76 13.18
C THR A 177 -11.30 10.66 14.21
N GLU A 178 -12.25 9.73 14.33
CA GLU A 178 -12.13 8.60 15.24
C GLU A 178 -10.98 7.68 14.86
N GLU A 179 -10.25 7.24 15.88
CA GLU A 179 -9.22 6.21 15.76
C GLU A 179 -9.88 4.84 15.53
N LEU A 180 -9.47 4.15 14.47
CA LEU A 180 -10.01 2.83 14.11
C LEU A 180 -9.42 1.68 14.94
N GLY A 181 -8.51 2.00 15.85
CA GLY A 181 -7.75 1.05 16.66
C GLY A 181 -6.83 0.13 15.86
N ARG A 182 -6.40 -0.94 16.52
CA ARG A 182 -5.34 -1.85 16.06
C ARG A 182 -5.84 -2.88 15.07
#